data_AF-W2CD36-F1
#
_entry.id   AF-W2CD36-F1
#
_cell.length_a   1.000
_cell.length_b   1.000
_cell.length_c   1.000
_cell.angle_alpha   90.00
_cell.angle_beta   90.00
_cell.angle_gamma   90.00
#
_symmetry.space_group_name_H-M   'P 1'
#
loop_
_entity.id
_entity.type
_entity.pdbx_description
1 polymer ?
#
loop_
_entity_poly.entity_id
_entity_poly.type
_entity_poly.pdbx_seq_one_letter_code
_entity_poly.pdbx_strand_id
1 'polypeptide(L)' 'MFIVSLATIIILIICMALLCVRILLEKNGRFPNTHVDSSPALRKKGIACARTQDRQASHQKNLADRMGEMMSN' A
#
# COMPACT_ATOMS: atom_id res chain seq x y z
N MET A 1 24.87 -34.82 -17.65
CA MET A 1 24.41 -34.38 -16.31
C MET A 1 24.80 -32.93 -16.00
N PHE A 2 26.07 -32.54 -16.12
CA PHE A 2 26.52 -31.17 -15.80
C PHE A 2 25.88 -30.05 -16.64
N ILE A 3 25.59 -30.29 -17.92
CA ILE A 3 25.00 -29.28 -18.83
C ILE A 3 23.61 -28.85 -18.34
N VAL A 4 22.80 -29.79 -17.84
CA VAL A 4 21.45 -29.51 -17.33
C VAL A 4 21.53 -28.67 -16.05
N SER A 5 22.45 -29.01 -15.13
CA SER A 5 22.67 -28.25 -13.91
C SER A 5 23.09 -26.80 -14.21
N LEU A 6 24.03 -26.60 -15.14
CA LEU A 6 24.46 -25.26 -15.56
C LEU A 6 23.31 -24.47 -16.21
N ALA A 7 22.54 -25.10 -17.10
CA ALA A 7 21.39 -24.48 -17.73
C ALA A 7 20.33 -24.03 -16.70
N THR A 8 20.02 -24.87 -15.69
CA THR A 8 19.06 -24.51 -14.65
C THR A 8 19.50 -23.32 -13.80
N ILE A 9 20.80 -23.24 -13.45
CA ILE A 9 21.35 -22.13 -12.67
C ILE A 9 21.25 -20.82 -13.47
N ILE A 10 21.61 -20.85 -14.75
CA ILE A 10 21.53 -19.68 -15.63
C ILE A 10 20.08 -19.19 -15.75
N ILE A 11 19.13 -20.11 -15.94
CA ILE A 11 17.71 -19.77 -16.05
C ILE A 11 17.20 -19.13 -14.74
N LEU A 12 17.54 -19.68 -13.58
CA LEU A 12 17.12 -19.12 -12.30
C LEU A 12 17.65 -17.70 -12.06
N ILE A 13 18.92 -17.45 -12.42
CA ILE A 13 19.52 -16.11 -12.31
C ILE A 13 18.77 -15.12 -13.22
N ILE A 14 18.44 -15.52 -14.45
CA ILE A 14 17.67 -14.69 -15.38
C ILE A 14 16.27 -14.42 -14.82
N CYS A 15 15.57 -15.43 -14.31
CA CYS A 15 14.26 -15.26 -13.69
C CYS A 15 14.29 -14.25 -12.52
N MET A 16 15.30 -14.35 -11.65
CA MET A 16 15.46 -13.45 -10.51
C MET A 16 15.77 -12.01 -10.95
N ALA A 17 16.59 -11.85 -11.99
CA ALA A 17 16.89 -10.54 -12.58
C ALA A 17 15.63 -9.90 -13.22
N LEU A 18 14.82 -10.70 -13.93
CA LEU A 18 13.58 -10.23 -14.56
C LEU A 18 12.53 -9.82 -13.53
N LEU A 19 12.39 -10.55 -12.42
CA LEU A 19 11.48 -10.20 -11.33
C LEU A 19 11.84 -8.84 -10.69
N CYS A 20 13.13 -8.52 -10.61
CA CYS A 20 13.63 -7.28 -10.01
C CYS A 20 13.92 -6.17 -11.04
N VAL A 21 13.52 -6.34 -12.31
CA VAL A 21 13.97 -5.44 -13.40
C VAL A 21 13.63 -3.97 -13.14
N ARG A 22 12.47 -3.68 -12.52
CA ARG A 22 12.06 -2.30 -12.19
C ARG A 22 12.92 -1.70 -11.09
N ILE A 23 13.35 -2.51 -10.13
CA ILE A 23 14.22 -2.08 -9.02
C ILE A 23 15.66 -1.87 -9.52
N LEU A 24 16.13 -2.70 -10.45
CA LEU A 24 17.48 -2.62 -11.01
C LEU A 24 17.64 -1.49 -12.05
N LEU A 25 16.60 -1.20 -12.84
CA LEU A 25 16.66 -0.18 -13.90
C LEU A 25 16.31 1.23 -13.42
N GLU A 26 15.52 1.38 -12.36
CA GLU A 26 15.18 2.70 -11.83
C GLU A 26 16.35 3.25 -11.00
N LYS A 27 16.80 4.48 -11.30
CA LYS A 27 17.90 5.18 -10.58
C LYS A 27 17.69 5.30 -9.06
N ASN A 28 16.46 5.13 -8.58
CA ASN A 28 16.09 5.06 -7.16
C ASN A 28 15.13 3.89 -6.91
N GLY A 29 15.36 2.74 -7.56
CA GLY A 29 14.54 1.54 -7.41
C GLY A 29 14.44 1.13 -5.95
N ARG A 30 13.30 1.44 -5.34
CA ARG A 30 12.95 1.01 -3.98
C ARG A 30 11.69 0.17 -4.11
N PHE A 31 11.58 -0.83 -3.25
CA PHE A 31 10.30 -1.50 -3.08
C PHE A 31 9.24 -0.44 -2.71
N PRO A 32 8.06 -0.48 -3.36
CA PRO A 32 7.01 0.48 -3.05
C PRO A 32 6.67 0.39 -1.56
N ASN A 33 6.56 1.54 -0.90
CA ASN A 33 6.17 1.58 0.50
C ASN A 33 4.74 1.02 0.61
N THR A 34 4.59 -0.15 1.22
CA THR A 34 3.30 -0.83 1.42
C THR A 34 2.52 -0.29 2.63
N HIS A 35 3.06 0.72 3.31
CA HIS A 35 2.40 1.36 4.45
C HIS A 35 1.27 2.28 3.95
N VAL A 36 0.04 1.99 4.38
CA VAL A 36 -1.19 2.66 3.91
C VAL A 36 -1.10 4.18 4.10
N ASP A 37 -0.62 4.65 5.25
CA ASP A 37 -0.55 6.09 5.56
C ASP A 37 0.55 6.85 4.80
N SER A 38 1.60 6.18 4.32
CA SER A 38 2.73 6.87 3.65
C SER A 38 2.52 7.02 2.15
N SER A 39 1.52 6.36 1.58
CA SER A 39 1.20 6.45 0.15
C SER A 39 0.46 7.74 -0.19
N PRO A 40 1.05 8.65 -1.01
CA PRO A 40 0.38 9.87 -1.44
C PRO A 40 -0.89 9.59 -2.25
N ALA A 41 -0.92 8.48 -2.99
CA ALA A 41 -2.07 8.06 -3.78
C ALA A 41 -3.26 7.64 -2.90
N LEU A 42 -3.02 6.92 -1.79
CA LEU A 42 -4.07 6.53 -0.84
C LEU A 42 -4.56 7.74 -0.05
N ARG A 43 -3.65 8.66 0.32
CA ARG A 43 -4.00 9.91 0.98
C ARG A 43 -4.91 10.80 0.11
N LYS A 44 -4.64 10.90 -1.21
CA LYS A 44 -5.53 11.62 -2.15
C LYS A 44 -6.94 11.00 -2.25
N LYS A 45 -7.06 9.69 -2.00
CA LYS A 45 -8.35 8.98 -1.96
C LYS A 45 -9.06 9.06 -0.60
N GLY A 46 -8.48 9.73 0.40
CA GLY A 46 -9.02 9.79 1.76
C GLY A 46 -8.95 8.47 2.54
N ILE A 47 -8.14 7.52 2.07
CA ILE A 47 -7.97 6.22 2.73
C ILE A 47 -6.85 6.36 3.76
N ALA A 48 -7.19 6.16 5.04
CA ALA A 48 -6.26 6.15 6.16
C ALA A 48 -6.20 4.74 6.78
N CYS A 49 -5.25 4.49 7.68
CA CYS A 49 -5.25 3.22 8.43
C CYS A 49 -6.54 3.05 9.25
N ALA A 50 -6.93 1.79 9.49
CA ALA A 50 -8.16 1.45 10.21
C ALA A 50 -8.27 2.18 11.56
N ARG A 51 -7.17 2.26 12.34
CA ARG A 51 -7.13 2.99 13.61
C ARG A 51 -7.47 4.48 13.46
N THR A 52 -6.97 5.13 12.41
CA THR A 52 -7.27 6.55 12.16
C THR A 52 -8.71 6.73 11.71
N GLN A 53 -9.22 5.82 10.87
CA GLN A 53 -10.63 5.81 10.44
C GLN A 53 -11.57 5.61 11.64
N ASP A 54 -11.27 4.66 12.52
CA ASP A 54 -12.03 4.38 13.74
C ASP A 54 -12.07 5.60 14.67
N ARG A 55 -10.92 6.26 14.88
CA ARG A 55 -10.84 7.50 15.67
C ARG A 55 -11.67 8.62 15.05
N GLN A 56 -11.62 8.78 13.73
CA GLN A 56 -12.41 9.79 13.03
C GLN A 56 -13.91 9.50 13.15
N ALA A 57 -14.31 8.23 12.99
CA ALA A 57 -15.70 7.79 13.16
C ALA A 57 -16.21 8.06 14.59
N SER A 58 -15.38 7.82 15.60
CA SER A 58 -15.71 8.13 17.01
C SER A 58 -15.93 9.61 17.29
N HIS A 59 -15.35 10.51 16.49
CA HIS A 59 -15.54 11.96 16.63
C HIS A 59 -16.68 12.50 15.77
N GLN A 60 -17.30 11.69 14.90
CA GLN A 60 -18.44 12.14 14.10
C GLN A 60 -19.73 12.08 14.93
N LYS A 61 -20.49 13.19 14.90
CA LYS A 61 -21.82 13.26 15.53
C LYS A 61 -22.74 12.22 14.89
N ASN A 62 -23.39 11.42 15.73
CA ASN A 62 -24.37 10.45 15.25
C ASN A 62 -25.62 11.17 14.75
N LEU A 63 -26.47 10.43 14.03
CA LEU A 63 -27.72 10.96 13.50
C LEU A 63 -28.61 11.54 14.61
N ALA A 64 -28.63 10.90 15.77
CA ALA A 64 -29.37 11.35 16.95
C ALA A 64 -28.87 12.71 17.47
N ASP A 65 -27.55 12.89 17.56
CA ASP A 65 -26.94 14.14 18.02
C ASP A 65 -27.31 15.31 17.08
N ARG A 66 -27.29 15.06 15.77
CA ARG A 66 -27.68 16.06 14.75
C ARG A 66 -29.16 16.42 14.82
N MET A 67 -30.02 15.45 15.11
CA MET A 67 -31.47 15.68 15.24
C MET A 67 -31.79 16.55 16.47
N GLY A 68 -31.05 16.36 17.57
CA GLY A 68 -31.19 17.19 18.77
C GLY A 68 -30.76 18.65 18.57
N GLU A 69 -29.70 18.89 17.79
CA GLU A 69 -29.25 20.25 17.46
C GLU A 69 -30.27 21.01 16.60
N MET A 70 -30.91 20.33 15.66
CA MET A 70 -31.94 20.93 14.79
C MET A 70 -33.23 21.28 15.54
N MET A 71 -33.53 20.57 16.62
CA MET A 71 -34.68 20.85 17.47
C MET A 71 -34.41 21.94 18.52
N SER A 72 -33.13 22.25 18.74
CA SER A 72 -32.68 23.26 19.72
C SER A 72 -32.40 24.64 19.09
N ASN A 73 -32.61 24.79 17.78
CA ASN A 73 -32.43 26.04 17.02
C ASN A 73 -33.74 26.43 16.33
#